data_AF-A0A353V208-F1
#
_entry.id   AF-A0A353V208-F1
#
_cell.length_a   1.000
_cell.length_b   1.000
_cell.length_c   1.000
_cell.angle_alpha   90.00
_cell.angle_beta   90.00
_cell.angle_gamma   90.00
#
_symmetry.space_group_name_H-M   'P 1'
#
loop_
_entity.id
_entity.type
_entity.pdbx_description
1 polymer ?
#
loop_
_entity_poly.entity_id
_entity_poly.type
_entity_poly.pdbx_seq_one_letter_code
_entity_poly.pdbx_strand_id
1 'polypeptide(L)'
;MAAGRRLVDALAAVAARYAPGERAEKLALLDALERTPLGAAGPLGRFHEALCFLQAYPDDPEVLARVDRALAGFPARVARLGAAARARLHDSGIAGASLDYPFGYPMARWLARRFRGDAEIAWAKFDEADRLDETLSLLASPAEGDAFSEGGIGWKRWLQVAKGGRRMTDLDLLIELFERTGLPEETRDWLFDNLALPIRWTPRGAGAS
;
A
#
# COMPACT_ATOMS: atom_id res chain seq x y z
N MET A 1 -13.75 17.35 -16.51
CA MET A 1 -12.33 16.90 -16.56
C MET A 1 -11.35 18.03 -16.83
N ALA A 2 -11.53 18.86 -17.87
CA ALA A 2 -10.56 19.91 -18.22
C ALA A 2 -10.37 20.99 -17.13
N ALA A 3 -11.44 21.41 -16.45
CA ALA A 3 -11.37 22.43 -15.39
C ALA A 3 -10.51 21.98 -14.19
N GLY A 4 -10.75 20.76 -13.67
CA GLY A 4 -9.96 20.22 -12.54
C GLY A 4 -8.48 20.05 -12.88
N ARG A 5 -8.17 19.56 -14.09
CA ARG A 5 -6.78 19.49 -14.56
C ARG A 5 -6.10 20.87 -14.56
N ARG A 6 -6.76 21.90 -15.10
CA ARG A 6 -6.20 23.27 -15.11
C ARG A 6 -5.94 23.81 -13.72
N LEU A 7 -6.82 23.56 -12.75
CA LEU A 7 -6.62 23.96 -11.36
C LEU A 7 -5.41 23.27 -10.73
N VAL A 8 -5.25 21.96 -10.98
CA VAL A 8 -4.08 21.20 -10.50
C VAL A 8 -2.79 21.73 -11.12
N ASP A 9 -2.80 22.00 -12.43
CA ASP A 9 -1.64 22.52 -13.13
C ASP A 9 -1.28 23.93 -12.65
N ALA A 10 -2.27 24.77 -12.34
CA ALA A 10 -2.06 26.09 -11.73
C ALA A 10 -1.44 25.97 -10.34
N LEU A 11 -1.98 25.10 -9.46
CA LEU A 11 -1.43 24.89 -8.11
C LEU A 11 0.02 24.40 -8.19
N ALA A 12 0.30 23.42 -9.05
CA ALA A 12 1.66 22.91 -9.24
C ALA A 12 2.62 23.98 -9.75
N ALA A 13 2.16 24.90 -10.61
CA ALA A 13 3.00 25.98 -11.14
C ALA A 13 3.35 27.04 -10.08
N VAL A 14 2.48 27.29 -9.11
CA VAL A 14 2.70 28.28 -8.04
C VAL A 14 3.26 27.67 -6.74
N ALA A 15 3.27 26.33 -6.60
CA ALA A 15 3.64 25.65 -5.36
C ALA A 15 4.99 26.12 -4.77
N ALA A 16 6.01 26.28 -5.63
CA ALA A 16 7.35 26.71 -5.24
C ALA A 16 7.58 28.23 -5.27
N ARG A 17 6.52 29.05 -5.45
CA ARG A 17 6.60 30.51 -5.48
C ARG A 17 6.15 31.09 -4.14
N TYR A 18 6.88 32.08 -3.62
CA TYR A 18 6.63 32.67 -2.29
C TYR A 18 6.63 34.20 -2.31
N ALA A 19 6.37 34.80 -3.48
CA ALA A 19 6.28 36.25 -3.63
C ALA A 19 4.98 36.79 -3.00
N PRO A 20 4.90 38.10 -2.69
CA PRO A 20 3.67 38.71 -2.20
C PRO A 20 2.48 38.44 -3.13
N GLY A 21 1.38 37.90 -2.60
CA GLY A 21 0.19 37.52 -3.38
C GLY A 21 0.09 36.04 -3.74
N GLU A 22 1.21 35.33 -3.88
CA GLU A 22 1.24 33.90 -4.25
C GLU A 22 0.58 33.03 -3.17
N ARG A 23 0.74 33.40 -1.90
CA ARG A 23 0.02 32.78 -0.77
C ARG A 23 -1.51 32.80 -0.99
N ALA A 24 -2.06 33.96 -1.36
CA ALA A 24 -3.50 34.11 -1.57
C ALA A 24 -3.97 33.29 -2.78
N GLU A 25 -3.15 33.23 -3.83
CA GLU A 25 -3.40 32.38 -5.00
C GLU A 25 -3.40 30.88 -4.64
N LYS A 26 -2.42 30.40 -3.86
CA LYS A 26 -2.40 29.01 -3.35
C LYS A 26 -3.65 28.68 -2.56
N LEU A 27 -4.06 29.52 -1.62
CA LEU A 27 -5.28 29.31 -0.83
C LEU A 27 -6.53 29.26 -1.72
N ALA A 28 -6.65 30.17 -2.70
CA ALA A 28 -7.76 30.17 -3.64
C ALA A 28 -7.81 28.90 -4.51
N LEU A 29 -6.65 28.41 -4.96
CA LEU A 29 -6.53 27.18 -5.74
C LEU A 29 -6.86 25.94 -4.91
N LEU A 30 -6.38 25.86 -3.66
CA LEU A 30 -6.72 24.79 -2.71
C LEU A 30 -8.23 24.74 -2.47
N ASP A 31 -8.84 25.88 -2.18
CA ASP A 31 -10.29 26.03 -1.98
C ASP A 31 -11.11 25.62 -3.24
N ALA A 32 -10.63 25.96 -4.43
CA ALA A 32 -11.25 25.55 -5.68
C ALA A 32 -11.13 24.04 -5.92
N LEU A 33 -9.97 23.45 -5.59
CA LEU A 33 -9.70 22.01 -5.72
C LEU A 33 -10.45 21.16 -4.70
N GLU A 34 -10.77 21.70 -3.51
CA GLU A 34 -11.67 21.06 -2.55
C GLU A 34 -13.07 20.82 -3.14
N ARG A 35 -13.58 21.78 -3.91
CA ARG A 35 -14.92 21.74 -4.52
C ARG A 35 -14.97 21.07 -5.89
N THR A 36 -13.82 20.75 -6.48
CA THR A 36 -13.72 20.21 -7.84
C THR A 36 -13.44 18.71 -7.84
N PRO A 37 -14.32 17.88 -8.44
CA PRO A 37 -14.06 16.44 -8.55
C PRO A 37 -12.93 16.15 -9.55
N LEU A 38 -11.99 15.29 -9.14
CA LEU A 38 -10.88 14.80 -9.97
C LEU A 38 -11.13 13.32 -10.31
N GLY A 39 -11.73 13.07 -11.48
CA GLY A 39 -12.14 11.72 -11.91
C GLY A 39 -11.08 10.90 -12.66
N ALA A 40 -9.81 11.33 -12.67
CA ALA A 40 -8.72 10.64 -13.35
C ALA A 40 -7.47 10.55 -12.47
N ALA A 41 -6.73 9.47 -12.66
CA ALA A 41 -5.48 9.19 -11.96
C ALA A 41 -4.45 10.33 -12.10
N GLY A 42 -4.19 10.78 -13.34
CA GLY A 42 -3.16 11.78 -13.62
C GLY A 42 -3.33 13.09 -12.84
N PRO A 43 -4.48 13.79 -12.98
CA PRO A 43 -4.74 14.99 -12.19
C PRO A 43 -4.75 14.75 -10.68
N LEU A 44 -5.24 13.59 -10.21
CA LEU A 44 -5.26 13.30 -8.77
C LEU A 44 -3.86 13.06 -8.21
N GLY A 45 -2.99 12.35 -8.94
CA GLY A 45 -1.59 12.14 -8.56
C GLY A 45 -0.79 13.43 -8.56
N ARG A 46 -0.91 14.24 -9.61
CA ARG A 46 -0.24 15.56 -9.68
C ARG A 46 -0.72 16.51 -8.57
N PHE A 47 -1.99 16.42 -8.18
CA PHE A 47 -2.50 17.16 -7.03
C PHE A 47 -1.86 16.69 -5.73
N HIS A 48 -1.75 15.38 -5.52
CA HIS A 48 -1.07 14.80 -4.35
C HIS A 48 0.38 15.28 -4.24
N GLU A 49 1.15 15.19 -5.32
CA GLU A 49 2.55 15.63 -5.36
C GLU A 49 2.70 17.11 -4.99
N ALA A 50 1.83 17.98 -5.54
CA ALA A 50 1.83 19.40 -5.21
C ALA A 50 1.52 19.65 -3.72
N LEU A 51 0.61 18.87 -3.13
CA LEU A 51 0.31 18.95 -1.70
C LEU A 51 1.46 18.45 -0.83
N CYS A 52 2.10 17.33 -1.17
CA CYS A 52 3.29 16.85 -0.44
C CYS A 52 4.41 17.89 -0.46
N PHE A 53 4.63 18.57 -1.60
CA PHE A 53 5.58 19.67 -1.67
C PHE A 53 5.20 20.82 -0.74
N LEU A 54 3.94 21.28 -0.77
CA LEU A 54 3.46 22.37 0.09
C LEU A 54 3.39 21.98 1.58
N GLN A 55 3.28 20.70 1.90
CA GLN A 55 3.34 20.20 3.28
C GLN A 55 4.77 20.33 3.84
N ALA A 56 5.78 20.07 3.02
CA ALA A 56 7.18 20.23 3.39
C ALA A 56 7.62 21.70 3.40
N TYR A 57 7.06 22.52 2.50
CA TYR A 57 7.42 23.93 2.31
C TYR A 57 6.17 24.83 2.27
N PRO A 58 5.42 24.96 3.37
CA PRO A 58 4.27 25.84 3.42
C PRO A 58 4.71 27.31 3.49
N ASP A 59 3.92 28.22 2.93
CA ASP A 59 4.12 29.66 3.10
C ASP A 59 3.97 30.06 4.57
N ASP A 60 2.96 29.51 5.24
CA ASP A 60 2.61 29.78 6.63
C ASP A 60 1.75 28.65 7.23
N PRO A 61 1.39 28.72 8.54
CA PRO A 61 0.55 27.71 9.17
C PRO A 61 -0.87 27.58 8.58
N GLU A 62 -1.41 28.61 7.93
CA GLU A 62 -2.73 28.52 7.31
C GLU A 62 -2.67 27.65 6.04
N VAL A 63 -1.68 27.88 5.18
CA VAL A 63 -1.44 27.04 4.00
C VAL A 63 -1.23 25.60 4.41
N LEU A 64 -0.40 25.34 5.43
CA LEU A 64 -0.17 23.99 5.95
C LEU A 64 -1.48 23.32 6.40
N ALA A 65 -2.31 24.02 7.17
CA ALA A 65 -3.58 23.48 7.63
C ALA A 65 -4.55 23.14 6.48
N ARG A 66 -4.52 23.89 5.37
CA ARG A 66 -5.32 23.56 4.17
C ARG A 66 -4.76 22.38 3.41
N VAL A 67 -3.43 22.29 3.31
CA VAL A 67 -2.75 21.16 2.68
C VAL A 67 -3.03 19.86 3.44
N ASP A 68 -2.89 19.86 4.77
CA ASP A 68 -3.16 18.68 5.61
C ASP A 68 -4.62 18.22 5.48
N ARG A 69 -5.57 19.16 5.47
CA ARG A 69 -6.98 18.86 5.23
C ARG A 69 -7.20 18.24 3.85
N ALA A 70 -6.56 18.78 2.81
CA ALA A 70 -6.67 18.26 1.45
C ALA A 70 -6.09 16.84 1.34
N LEU A 71 -4.92 16.59 1.94
CA LEU A 71 -4.28 15.27 2.02
C LEU A 71 -5.15 14.25 2.76
N ALA A 72 -5.74 14.64 3.91
CA ALA A 72 -6.67 13.78 4.66
C ALA A 72 -7.90 13.36 3.84
N GLY A 73 -8.28 14.13 2.82
CA GLY A 73 -9.38 13.82 1.91
C GLY A 73 -9.06 12.81 0.79
N PHE A 74 -7.79 12.43 0.58
CA PHE A 74 -7.39 11.56 -0.53
C PHE A 74 -8.04 10.18 -0.56
N PRO A 75 -8.18 9.45 0.57
CA PRO A 75 -8.85 8.15 0.55
C PRO A 75 -10.25 8.23 -0.07
N ALA A 76 -11.01 9.28 0.24
CA ALA A 76 -12.34 9.50 -0.33
C ALA A 76 -12.28 9.92 -1.81
N ARG A 77 -11.23 10.61 -2.27
CA ARG A 77 -11.03 10.94 -3.70
C ARG A 77 -10.70 9.67 -4.50
N VAL A 78 -9.78 8.84 -4.00
CA VAL A 78 -9.40 7.57 -4.63
C VAL A 78 -10.57 6.59 -4.69
N ALA A 79 -11.39 6.50 -3.62
CA ALA A 79 -12.55 5.63 -3.58
C ALA A 79 -13.64 5.99 -4.62
N ARG A 80 -13.68 7.24 -5.09
CA ARG A 80 -14.63 7.69 -6.13
C ARG A 80 -14.13 7.43 -7.56
N LEU A 81 -12.87 7.02 -7.74
CA LEU A 81 -12.35 6.67 -9.05
C LEU A 81 -12.94 5.34 -9.53
N GLY A 82 -13.18 5.24 -10.84
CA GLY A 82 -13.44 3.95 -11.48
C GLY A 82 -12.22 3.02 -11.39
N ALA A 83 -12.44 1.71 -11.47
CA ALA A 83 -11.40 0.69 -11.28
C ALA A 83 -10.14 0.91 -12.14
N ALA A 84 -10.31 1.25 -13.43
CA ALA A 84 -9.19 1.52 -14.33
C ALA A 84 -8.36 2.76 -13.92
N ALA A 85 -9.01 3.83 -13.46
CA ALA A 85 -8.30 5.01 -12.97
C ALA A 85 -7.61 4.74 -11.63
N ARG A 86 -8.25 3.98 -10.73
CA ARG A 86 -7.64 3.58 -9.46
C ARG A 86 -6.41 2.69 -9.66
N ALA A 87 -6.47 1.74 -10.60
CA ALA A 87 -5.34 0.87 -10.94
C ALA A 87 -4.11 1.65 -11.43
N ARG A 88 -4.32 2.79 -12.11
CA ARG A 88 -3.24 3.68 -12.54
C ARG A 88 -2.56 4.47 -11.40
N LEU A 89 -3.11 4.43 -10.18
CA LEU A 89 -2.46 4.96 -8.99
C LEU A 89 -1.67 3.89 -8.23
N HIS A 90 -1.59 2.67 -8.76
CA HIS A 90 -0.77 1.63 -8.17
C HIS A 90 0.68 2.13 -8.00
N ASP A 91 1.27 1.86 -6.84
CA ASP A 91 2.64 2.27 -6.49
C ASP A 91 2.90 3.80 -6.44
N SER A 92 1.84 4.61 -6.31
CA SER A 92 1.97 6.07 -6.22
C SER A 92 2.24 6.60 -4.80
N GLY A 93 2.18 5.75 -3.77
CA GLY A 93 2.24 6.16 -2.36
C GLY A 93 0.99 6.90 -1.84
N ILE A 94 -0.02 7.10 -2.68
CA ILE A 94 -1.26 7.79 -2.32
C ILE A 94 -2.14 6.91 -1.43
N ALA A 95 -2.57 7.42 -0.28
CA ALA A 95 -3.52 6.73 0.58
C ALA A 95 -4.80 6.29 -0.17
N GLY A 96 -5.12 5.00 -0.07
CA GLY A 96 -6.22 4.34 -0.78
C GLY A 96 -5.84 3.73 -2.14
N ALA A 97 -4.65 4.03 -2.66
CA ALA A 97 -4.05 3.32 -3.79
C ALA A 97 -3.17 2.18 -3.27
N SER A 98 -3.20 1.03 -3.93
CA SER A 98 -2.42 -0.14 -3.53
C SER A 98 -1.01 -0.09 -4.09
N LEU A 99 -0.07 -0.72 -3.42
CA LEU A 99 1.25 -1.07 -3.94
C LEU A 99 1.51 -2.55 -3.67
N ASP A 100 2.37 -3.19 -4.46
CA ASP A 100 2.81 -4.57 -4.21
C ASP A 100 4.34 -4.59 -4.21
N TYR A 101 4.95 -5.11 -3.15
CA TYR A 101 6.41 -5.18 -3.01
C TYR A 101 6.82 -6.46 -2.26
N PRO A 102 7.97 -7.07 -2.60
CA PRO A 102 8.55 -8.16 -1.81
C PRO A 102 9.18 -7.60 -0.53
N PHE A 103 8.34 -7.21 0.43
CA PHE A 103 8.82 -6.70 1.71
C PHE A 103 9.61 -7.77 2.44
N GLY A 104 10.76 -7.38 2.99
CA GLY A 104 11.50 -8.26 3.88
C GLY A 104 10.72 -8.60 5.15
N TYR A 105 11.10 -9.69 5.81
CA TYR A 105 10.35 -10.26 6.93
C TYR A 105 9.93 -9.24 8.01
N PRO A 106 10.81 -8.36 8.54
CA PRO A 106 10.42 -7.41 9.58
C PRO A 106 9.28 -6.49 9.14
N MET A 107 9.30 -6.04 7.88
CA MET A 107 8.27 -5.17 7.32
C MET A 107 7.00 -5.95 7.02
N ALA A 108 7.10 -7.15 6.43
CA ALA A 108 5.96 -8.02 6.18
C ALA A 108 5.19 -8.34 7.48
N ARG A 109 5.93 -8.67 8.56
CA ARG A 109 5.39 -8.90 9.90
C ARG A 109 4.72 -7.66 10.48
N TRP A 110 5.35 -6.49 10.35
CA TRP A 110 4.76 -5.23 10.81
C TRP A 110 3.46 -4.91 10.08
N LEU A 111 3.44 -5.05 8.74
CA LEU A 111 2.26 -4.87 7.91
C LEU A 111 1.13 -5.83 8.29
N ALA A 112 1.44 -7.13 8.40
CA ALA A 112 0.49 -8.15 8.80
C ALA A 112 -0.17 -7.77 10.13
N ARG A 113 0.62 -7.42 11.15
CA ARG A 113 0.09 -7.09 12.49
C ARG A 113 -0.69 -5.78 12.53
N ARG A 114 -0.20 -4.73 11.85
CA ARG A 114 -0.74 -3.37 11.94
C ARG A 114 -1.90 -3.11 10.98
N PHE A 115 -1.94 -3.85 9.87
CA PHE A 115 -2.84 -3.64 8.73
C PHE A 115 -3.43 -4.97 8.21
N ARG A 116 -3.87 -5.88 9.10
CA ARG A 116 -4.44 -7.21 8.76
C ARG A 116 -5.51 -7.23 7.64
N GLY A 117 -6.23 -6.13 7.42
CA GLY A 117 -7.26 -6.01 6.37
C GLY A 117 -6.80 -5.32 5.08
N ASP A 118 -5.60 -4.74 5.09
CA ASP A 118 -5.06 -3.91 4.01
C ASP A 118 -3.72 -4.43 3.47
N ALA A 119 -3.13 -5.45 4.11
CA ALA A 119 -1.93 -6.16 3.68
C ALA A 119 -2.22 -7.65 3.45
N GLU A 120 -1.95 -8.15 2.24
CA GLU A 120 -2.15 -9.56 1.87
C GLU A 120 -1.21 -9.97 0.72
N ILE A 121 -0.89 -11.25 0.60
CA ILE A 121 -0.09 -11.78 -0.49
C ILE A 121 -0.86 -11.66 -1.82
N ALA A 122 -0.23 -11.02 -2.80
CA ALA A 122 -0.72 -10.91 -4.16
C ALA A 122 -0.40 -12.18 -4.95
N TRP A 123 -1.05 -13.31 -4.62
CA TRP A 123 -0.80 -14.61 -5.26
C TRP A 123 -0.86 -14.61 -6.79
N ALA A 124 -1.66 -13.72 -7.39
CA ALA A 124 -1.74 -13.55 -8.85
C ALA A 124 -0.46 -12.98 -9.49
N LYS A 125 0.49 -12.50 -8.68
CA LYS A 125 1.79 -11.95 -9.08
C LYS A 125 2.96 -12.82 -8.58
N PHE A 126 2.67 -13.98 -8.00
CA PHE A 126 3.67 -14.88 -7.44
C PHE A 126 3.88 -16.08 -8.36
N ASP A 127 5.08 -16.16 -8.94
CA ASP A 127 5.42 -17.17 -9.96
C ASP A 127 6.35 -18.27 -9.42
N GLU A 128 6.80 -18.19 -8.17
CA GLU A 128 7.79 -19.09 -7.56
C GLU A 128 7.14 -20.18 -6.67
N ALA A 129 6.13 -20.87 -7.21
CA ALA A 129 5.35 -21.85 -6.47
C ALA A 129 6.20 -22.99 -5.85
N ASP A 130 7.18 -23.49 -6.58
CA ASP A 130 8.05 -24.60 -6.12
C ASP A 130 8.89 -24.18 -4.90
N ARG A 131 9.44 -22.95 -4.91
CA ARG A 131 10.20 -22.41 -3.77
C ARG A 131 9.34 -22.28 -2.52
N LEU A 132 8.06 -21.93 -2.69
CA LEU A 132 7.12 -21.87 -1.59
C LEU A 132 6.81 -23.27 -1.04
N ASP A 133 6.58 -24.27 -1.89
CA ASP A 133 6.36 -25.66 -1.45
C ASP A 133 7.57 -26.20 -0.69
N GLU A 134 8.79 -25.99 -1.19
CA GLU A 134 10.03 -26.38 -0.51
C GLU A 134 10.16 -25.69 0.85
N THR A 135 9.92 -24.38 0.90
CA THR A 135 10.00 -23.61 2.15
C THR A 135 8.94 -24.06 3.15
N LEU A 136 7.69 -24.26 2.71
CA LEU A 136 6.63 -24.74 3.59
C LEU A 136 6.90 -26.15 4.10
N SER A 137 7.52 -27.02 3.30
CA SER A 137 7.94 -28.35 3.74
C SER A 137 8.94 -28.32 4.88
N LEU A 138 9.80 -27.27 4.95
CA LEU A 138 10.73 -27.06 6.06
C LEU A 138 10.06 -26.48 7.32
N LEU A 139 8.99 -25.70 7.15
CA LEU A 139 8.30 -25.00 8.24
C LEU A 139 7.12 -25.80 8.82
N ALA A 140 6.55 -26.71 8.03
CA ALA A 140 5.43 -27.55 8.41
C ALA A 140 5.82 -28.56 9.49
N SER A 141 4.86 -28.92 10.34
CA SER A 141 5.07 -30.02 11.28
C SER A 141 5.20 -31.35 10.52
N PRO A 142 5.82 -32.40 11.11
CA PRO A 142 5.94 -33.70 10.45
C PRO A 142 4.59 -34.29 9.99
N ALA A 143 3.49 -34.02 10.71
CA ALA A 143 2.15 -34.47 10.33
C ALA A 143 1.53 -33.68 9.17
N GLU A 144 2.04 -32.48 8.89
CA GLU A 144 1.62 -31.63 7.77
C GLU A 144 2.49 -31.85 6.52
N GLY A 145 3.67 -32.46 6.66
CA GLY A 145 4.61 -32.71 5.56
C GLY A 145 4.02 -33.52 4.40
N ASP A 146 3.12 -34.47 4.69
CA ASP A 146 2.43 -35.27 3.67
C ASP A 146 1.62 -34.41 2.69
N ALA A 147 1.21 -33.20 3.10
CA ALA A 147 0.47 -32.27 2.25
C ALA A 147 1.27 -31.78 1.03
N PHE A 148 2.60 -31.80 1.12
CA PHE A 148 3.53 -31.27 0.12
C PHE A 148 4.22 -32.35 -0.72
N SER A 149 3.89 -33.63 -0.49
CA SER A 149 4.42 -34.76 -1.25
C SER A 149 3.72 -34.94 -2.61
N GLU A 150 4.28 -35.80 -3.47
CA GLU A 150 3.63 -36.18 -4.74
C GLU A 150 2.25 -36.82 -4.47
N GLY A 151 1.18 -36.18 -4.95
CA GLY A 151 -0.21 -36.59 -4.67
C GLY A 151 -0.81 -35.97 -3.40
N GLY A 152 -0.06 -35.11 -2.70
CA GLY A 152 -0.55 -34.29 -1.59
C GLY A 152 -1.55 -33.21 -2.03
N ILE A 153 -2.08 -32.47 -1.05
CA ILE A 153 -3.09 -31.42 -1.30
C ILE A 153 -2.47 -30.13 -1.87
N GLY A 154 -1.14 -29.97 -1.78
CA GLY A 154 -0.37 -28.80 -2.22
C GLY A 154 -0.55 -27.56 -1.32
N TRP A 155 0.38 -26.61 -1.42
CA TRP A 155 0.40 -25.43 -0.54
C TRP A 155 -0.90 -24.62 -0.54
N LYS A 156 -1.55 -24.43 -1.70
CA LYS A 156 -2.77 -23.60 -1.81
C LYS A 156 -3.88 -24.15 -0.93
N ARG A 157 -4.12 -25.46 -1.00
CA ARG A 157 -5.15 -26.11 -0.20
C ARG A 157 -4.71 -26.20 1.26
N TRP A 158 -3.43 -26.47 1.49
CA TRP A 158 -2.86 -26.52 2.82
C TRP A 158 -3.02 -25.20 3.58
N LEU A 159 -2.73 -24.04 2.97
CA LEU A 159 -2.94 -22.73 3.60
C LEU A 159 -4.39 -22.55 4.08
N GLN A 160 -5.38 -23.03 3.33
CA GLN A 160 -6.78 -22.94 3.75
C GLN A 160 -7.10 -23.86 4.93
N VAL A 161 -6.52 -25.07 4.97
CA VAL A 161 -6.74 -26.04 6.05
C VAL A 161 -5.99 -25.62 7.32
N ALA A 162 -4.74 -25.15 7.21
CA ALA A 162 -3.87 -24.75 8.31
C ALA A 162 -4.41 -23.54 9.11
N LYS A 163 -5.25 -22.71 8.50
CA LYS A 163 -5.99 -21.66 9.24
C LYS A 163 -6.96 -22.27 10.26
N GLY A 164 -7.49 -23.47 10.03
CA GLY A 164 -8.38 -24.16 10.97
C GLY A 164 -9.64 -23.36 11.31
N GLY A 165 -10.18 -22.61 10.35
CA GLY A 165 -11.33 -21.71 10.55
C GLY A 165 -11.02 -20.40 11.29
N ARG A 166 -9.75 -20.14 11.66
CA ARG A 166 -9.33 -18.86 12.23
C ARG A 166 -9.48 -17.75 11.20
N ARG A 167 -9.93 -16.58 11.66
CA ARG A 167 -10.05 -15.38 10.82
C ARG A 167 -8.68 -14.71 10.68
N MET A 168 -7.89 -15.19 9.72
CA MET A 168 -6.56 -14.67 9.39
C MET A 168 -6.30 -14.69 7.88
N THR A 169 -5.41 -13.82 7.43
CA THR A 169 -4.92 -13.76 6.04
C THR A 169 -3.94 -14.89 5.74
N ASP A 170 -3.62 -15.10 4.46
CA ASP A 170 -2.53 -16.01 4.11
C ASP A 170 -1.18 -15.45 4.60
N LEU A 171 -1.00 -14.11 4.50
CA LEU A 171 0.16 -13.43 5.08
C LEU A 171 0.30 -13.67 6.59
N ASP A 172 -0.79 -13.52 7.36
CA ASP A 172 -0.80 -13.77 8.81
C ASP A 172 -0.34 -15.20 9.14
N LEU A 173 -0.84 -16.18 8.39
CA LEU A 173 -0.47 -17.59 8.58
C LEU A 173 1.02 -17.81 8.29
N LEU A 174 1.54 -17.28 7.18
CA LEU A 174 2.97 -17.42 6.87
C LEU A 174 3.84 -16.78 7.94
N ILE A 175 3.51 -15.56 8.40
CA ILE A 175 4.25 -14.93 9.50
C ILE A 175 4.21 -15.81 10.76
N GLU A 176 3.05 -16.36 11.12
CA GLU A 176 2.93 -17.27 12.27
C GLU A 176 3.82 -18.51 12.14
N LEU A 177 3.92 -19.12 10.95
CA LEU A 177 4.79 -20.28 10.72
C LEU A 177 6.27 -19.93 10.94
N PHE A 178 6.74 -18.83 10.34
CA PHE A 178 8.11 -18.35 10.51
C PHE A 178 8.43 -17.96 11.96
N GLU A 179 7.43 -17.49 12.74
CA GLU A 179 7.61 -17.21 14.17
C GLU A 179 7.72 -18.49 15.01
N ARG A 180 7.01 -19.55 14.63
CA ARG A 180 6.93 -20.80 15.40
C ARG A 180 8.15 -21.71 15.25
N THR A 181 8.90 -21.61 14.16
CA THR A 181 10.06 -22.48 13.92
C THR A 181 11.25 -22.19 14.81
N GLY A 182 11.30 -21.02 15.45
CA GLY A 182 12.41 -20.65 16.34
C GLY A 182 13.76 -20.53 15.64
N LEU A 183 13.78 -20.35 14.31
CA LEU A 183 14.99 -20.11 13.54
C LEU A 183 15.71 -18.85 14.05
N PRO A 184 17.05 -18.80 13.99
CA PRO A 184 17.81 -17.57 14.20
C PRO A 184 17.27 -16.45 13.30
N GLU A 185 17.25 -15.21 13.81
CA GLU A 185 16.67 -14.06 13.11
C GLU A 185 17.21 -13.89 11.70
N GLU A 186 18.53 -13.96 11.53
CA GLU A 186 19.18 -13.84 10.21
C GLU A 186 18.73 -14.94 9.24
N THR A 187 18.63 -16.19 9.70
CA THR A 187 18.17 -17.33 8.87
C THR A 187 16.70 -17.19 8.51
N ARG A 188 15.85 -16.78 9.45
CA ARG A 188 14.42 -16.60 9.24
C ARG A 188 14.15 -15.51 8.22
N ASP A 189 14.79 -14.35 8.41
CA ASP A 189 14.61 -13.19 7.55
C ASP A 189 15.15 -13.49 6.16
N TRP A 190 16.34 -14.10 6.04
CA TRP A 190 16.88 -14.58 4.77
C TRP A 190 15.93 -15.55 4.07
N LEU A 191 15.41 -16.56 4.76
CA LEU A 191 14.52 -17.56 4.16
C LEU A 191 13.22 -16.93 3.65
N PHE A 192 12.63 -16.01 4.42
CA PHE A 192 11.43 -15.30 4.00
C PHE A 192 11.69 -14.37 2.82
N ASP A 193 12.79 -13.61 2.86
CA ASP A 193 13.14 -12.66 1.81
C ASP A 193 13.42 -13.37 0.48
N ASN A 194 14.00 -14.57 0.52
CA ASN A 194 14.19 -15.41 -0.66
C ASN A 194 12.88 -15.88 -1.31
N LEU A 195 11.76 -15.94 -0.56
CA LEU A 195 10.47 -16.21 -1.19
C LEU A 195 10.04 -15.07 -2.11
N ALA A 196 10.56 -13.85 -1.92
CA ALA A 196 10.19 -12.66 -2.68
C ALA A 196 8.66 -12.49 -2.81
N LEU A 197 7.91 -12.80 -1.73
CA LEU A 197 6.45 -12.80 -1.74
C LEU A 197 5.92 -11.42 -2.11
N PRO A 198 5.17 -11.27 -3.21
CA PRO A 198 4.58 -9.98 -3.55
C PRO A 198 3.48 -9.69 -2.54
N ILE A 199 3.71 -8.76 -1.63
CA ILE A 199 2.72 -8.38 -0.62
C ILE A 199 2.05 -7.10 -1.09
N ARG A 200 0.74 -7.21 -1.33
CA ARG A 200 -0.12 -6.05 -1.59
C ARG A 200 -0.36 -5.32 -0.30
N TRP A 201 -0.12 -4.02 -0.31
CA TRP A 201 -0.54 -3.12 0.75
C TRP A 201 -1.37 -1.96 0.21
N THR A 202 -2.51 -1.67 0.83
CA THR A 202 -3.30 -0.46 0.57
C THR A 202 -3.22 0.46 1.78
N PRO A 203 -2.35 1.49 1.79
CA PRO A 203 -2.28 2.46 2.87
C PRO A 203 -3.64 3.10 3.14
N ARG A 204 -4.14 2.99 4.37
CA ARG A 204 -5.36 3.66 4.86
C ARG A 204 -5.09 4.38 6.18
N GLY A 205 -5.59 5.61 6.30
CA GLY A 205 -5.53 6.41 7.52
C GLY A 205 -4.51 7.55 7.48
N ALA A 206 -4.52 8.39 8.53
CA ALA A 206 -3.56 9.47 8.70
C ALA A 206 -2.15 8.90 8.97
N GLY A 207 -1.13 9.43 8.25
CA GLY A 207 0.26 8.95 8.33
C GLY A 207 0.58 7.73 7.45
N ALA A 208 -0.30 7.39 6.50
CA ALA A 208 -0.06 6.30 5.54
C ALA A 208 0.58 6.78 4.21
N SER A 209 0.79 8.09 4.08
CA SER A 209 1.48 8.78 2.98
C SER A 209 2.46 9.78 3.59
#